data_AF-A0A7V3KPN5-F1
#
_entry.id   AF-A0A7V3KPN5-F1
#
_cell.length_a   1.000
_cell.length_b   1.000
_cell.length_c   1.000
_cell.angle_alpha   90.00
_cell.angle_beta   90.00
_cell.angle_gamma   90.00
#
_symmetry.space_group_name_H-M   'P 1'
#
loop_
_entity.id
_entity.type
_entity.pdbx_description
1 polymer ?
#
loop_
_entity_poly.entity_id
_entity_poly.type
_entity_poly.pdbx_seq_one_letter_code
_entity_poly.pdbx_strand_id
1 'polypeptide(L)' 'MSIDIKKIIDQYVPYVIEVTGRGERVYDIYSRLLKDRIIFLGSPINGHVANLVVA' A
#
# COMPACT_ATOMS: atom_id res chain seq x y z
N MET A 1 -1.53 -3.80 -31.23
CA MET A 1 -1.86 -3.60 -29.81
C MET A 1 -0.94 -4.49 -29.00
N SER A 2 0.28 -4.03 -28.75
CA SER A 2 1.25 -4.75 -27.93
C SER A 2 0.97 -4.39 -26.48
N ILE A 3 0.39 -5.32 -25.73
CA ILE A 3 0.19 -5.14 -24.30
C ILE A 3 1.56 -5.38 -23.67
N ASP A 4 2.24 -4.32 -23.24
CA ASP A 4 3.53 -4.41 -22.58
C ASP A 4 3.38 -5.19 -21.28
N ILE A 5 3.75 -6.48 -21.31
CA ILE A 5 3.71 -7.41 -20.16
C ILE A 5 4.44 -6.81 -18.95
N LYS A 6 5.47 -5.99 -19.19
CA LYS A 6 6.24 -5.28 -18.16
C LYS A 6 5.39 -4.34 -17.28
N LYS A 7 4.32 -3.75 -17.83
CA LYS A 7 3.42 -2.84 -17.09
C LYS A 7 2.49 -3.58 -16.11
N ILE A 8 2.21 -4.86 -16.36
CA ILE A 8 1.38 -5.69 -15.49
C ILE A 8 2.17 -6.12 -14.24
N ILE A 9 3.49 -6.32 -14.38
CA ILE A 9 4.37 -6.79 -13.28
C ILE A 9 4.81 -5.67 -12.33
N ASP A 10 4.82 -4.41 -12.77
CA ASP A 10 5.18 -3.24 -11.93
C ASP A 10 4.07 -2.84 -10.92
N GLN A 11 2.94 -3.54 -10.92
CA GLN A 11 1.77 -3.19 -10.11
C GLN A 11 1.35 -4.28 -9.11
N TYR A 12 2.29 -5.11 -8.65
CA TYR A 12 2.06 -6.01 -7.51
C TYR A 12 2.60 -5.36 -6.23
N VAL A 13 1.71 -4.77 -5.44
CA VAL A 13 2.06 -4.31 -4.09
C VAL A 13 2.37 -5.55 -3.24
N PRO A 14 3.55 -5.62 -2.58
CA PRO A 14 3.93 -6.79 -1.79
C PRO A 14 2.99 -6.97 -0.60
N TYR A 15 2.65 -8.23 -0.31
CA TYR A 15 1.85 -8.61 0.85
C TYR A 15 2.75 -9.12 1.98
N VAL A 16 2.32 -8.89 3.21
CA VAL A 16 2.99 -9.27 4.45
C VAL A 16 2.02 -10.13 5.27
N ILE A 17 2.53 -11.24 5.78
CA ILE A 17 1.76 -12.14 6.65
C ILE A 17 2.15 -11.85 8.10
N GLU A 18 1.21 -11.37 8.90
CA GLU A 18 1.39 -11.15 10.33
C GLU A 18 0.78 -12.32 11.10
N VAL A 19 1.63 -13.05 11.82
CA VAL A 19 1.19 -14.15 12.71
C VAL A 19 0.89 -13.55 14.07
N THR A 20 -0.39 -13.50 14.44
CA THR A 20 -0.82 -13.12 15.79
C THR A 20 -1.18 -14.38 16.58
N GLY A 21 -1.15 -14.32 17.91
CA GLY A 21 -1.47 -15.48 18.77
C GLY A 21 -2.89 -16.07 18.59
N ARG A 22 -3.77 -15.43 17.81
CA ARG A 22 -5.11 -15.92 17.44
C ARG A 22 -5.27 -16.27 15.95
N GLY A 23 -4.22 -16.16 15.13
CA GLY A 23 -4.24 -16.52 13.71
C GLY A 23 -3.33 -15.67 12.82
N GLU A 24 -3.23 -16.06 11.55
CA GLU A 24 -2.50 -15.35 10.51
C GLU A 24 -3.39 -14.30 9.83
N ARG A 25 -2.86 -13.10 9.63
CA ARG A 25 -3.55 -12.04 8.88
C ARG A 25 -2.64 -11.48 7.80
N VAL A 26 -3.15 -11.47 6.58
CA VAL A 26 -2.45 -10.92 5.42
C VAL A 26 -2.79 -9.44 5.30
N TYR A 27 -1.76 -8.61 5.18
CA TYR A 27 -1.86 -7.18 4.93
C TYR A 27 -1.05 -6.84 3.68
N ASP A 28 -1.45 -5.82 2.93
CA ASP A 28 -0.49 -5.17 2.03
C ASP A 28 0.52 -4.35 2.86
N ILE A 29 1.69 -4.05 2.28
CA ILE A 29 2.75 -3.33 2.98
C ILE A 29 2.28 -1.95 3.49
N TYR A 30 1.45 -1.23 2.72
CA TYR A 30 0.98 0.10 3.08
C TYR A 30 0.01 0.09 4.26
N SER A 31 -0.87 -0.91 4.33
CA SER A 31 -1.80 -1.14 5.43
C SER A 31 -1.06 -1.56 6.70
N ARG A 32 0.01 -2.37 6.57
CA ARG A 32 0.86 -2.73 7.71
C ARG A 32 1.54 -1.51 8.30
N LEU A 33 2.00 -0.59 7.46
CA LEU A 33 2.62 0.68 7.87
C LEU A 33 1.60 1.66 8.45
N LEU A 34 0.39 1.73 7.89
CA LEU A 34 -0.68 2.56 8.43
C LEU A 34 -1.09 2.10 9.84
N LYS A 35 -1.09 0.79 10.11
CA LYS A 35 -1.28 0.23 11.46
C LYS A 35 -0.22 0.74 12.46
N ASP A 36 1.01 0.97 12.02
CA ASP A 36 2.09 1.56 12.83
C ASP A 36 2.05 3.10 12.83
N ARG A 37 1.00 3.72 12.24
CA ARG A 37 0.83 5.17 12.07
C ARG A 37 1.90 5.82 11.18
N ILE A 38 2.37 5.09 10.16
CA ILE A 38 3.34 5.57 9.18
C ILE A 38 2.63 5.79 7.84
N ILE A 39 2.72 7.00 7.30
CA ILE A 39 2.13 7.39 6.01
C ILE A 39 3.26 7.75 5.02
N PHE A 40 3.23 7.17 3.82
CA PHE A 40 4.18 7.46 2.75
C PHE A 40 3.62 8.50 1.78
N LEU A 41 4.28 9.64 1.69
CA LEU A 41 3.95 10.71 0.74
C LEU A 41 4.98 10.69 -0.41
N GLY A 42 4.70 9.90 -1.45
CA GLY A 42 5.57 9.78 -2.63
C GLY A 42 5.18 10.70 -3.80
N SER A 43 4.09 11.46 -3.67
CA SER A 43 3.54 12.32 -4.72
C SER A 43 3.47 13.79 -4.29
N PRO A 44 3.39 14.74 -5.24
CA PRO A 44 3.17 16.14 -4.92
C PRO A 44 1.89 16.34 -4.11
N ILE A 45 1.96 17.25 -3.14
CA ILE A 45 0.81 17.59 -2.29
C ILE A 45 -0.25 18.28 -3.16
N ASN A 46 -1.42 17.66 -3.26
CA ASN A 46 -2.61 18.23 -3.88
C ASN A 46 -3.81 18.09 -2.91
N GLY A 47 -4.94 18.73 -3.22
CA GLY A 47 -6.11 18.71 -2.33
C GLY A 47 -6.67 17.31 -2.07
N HIS A 48 -6.51 16.37 -3.01
CA HIS A 48 -6.94 14.99 -2.84
C HIS A 48 -6.04 14.22 -1.85
N VAL A 49 -4.72 14.31 -2.02
CA VAL A 49 -3.73 13.70 -1.14
C VAL A 49 -3.81 14.30 0.26
N ALA A 50 -4.01 15.62 0.37
CA ALA A 50 -4.22 16.28 1.66
C ALA A 50 -5.45 15.74 2.40
N ASN A 51 -6.55 15.51 1.69
CA ASN A 51 -7.75 14.92 2.28
C ASN A 51 -7.52 13.47 2.76
N LEU A 52 -6.73 12.68 2.01
CA LEU A 52 -6.38 11.31 2.40
C LEU A 52 -5.46 11.23 3.64
N VAL A 53 -4.68 12.28 3.92
CA VAL A 53 -3.77 12.32 5.08
C VAL A 53 -4.49 12.79 6.35
N VAL A 54 -5.52 13.63 6.22
CA VAL A 54 -6.24 14.22 7.35
C VAL A 54 -7.43 13.37 7.83
N ALA A 55 -8.07 12.61 6.92
CA ALA A 55 -9.21 11.74 7.23
C ALA A 55 -8.83 10.56 8.14
#